data_AF-A0A7J3Y0W8-F1
#
_entry.id   AF-A0A7J3Y0W8-F1
#
_cell.length_a   1.000
_cell.length_b   1.000
_cell.length_c   1.000
_cell.angle_alpha   90.00
_cell.angle_beta   90.00
_cell.angle_gamma   90.00
#
_symmetry.space_group_name_H-M   'P 1'
#
loop_
_entity.id
_entity.type
_entity.pdbx_description
1 polymer ?
#
loop_
_entity_poly.entity_id
_entity_poly.type
_entity_poly.pdbx_seq_one_letter_code
_entity_poly.pdbx_strand_id
1 'polypeptide(L)'
;MSILGKFMESLSRILDEAYASSERTTPHPGVFFTSSLALTFISALSNTPSMWFAAGLYSAMWAPVLKPRARAFLAATGLTLLLGLVPALPILLLGVDQGKMPNASPPAVVSLVLFVSRVVLSPMPTIIAVTSFGWTTIAQGLSELRLAGRFVSRANFFMLNTRFIASVFAYYLAGRESRVVVKSNSLSWKLLAVTLADVIAKFTEVSRDIVKAYESRCIRGC
;
A
#
# COMPACT_ATOMS: atom_id res chain seq x y z
N MET A 1 15.76 8.19 -21.98
CA MET A 1 15.37 6.99 -21.19
C MET A 1 13.93 6.68 -21.53
N SER A 2 13.65 5.48 -22.04
CA SER A 2 12.33 5.05 -22.56
C SER A 2 11.25 5.05 -21.46
N ILE A 3 10.01 5.38 -21.83
CA ILE A 3 8.86 5.36 -20.90
C ILE A 3 8.53 3.93 -20.50
N LEU A 4 8.58 3.00 -21.46
CA LEU A 4 8.43 1.57 -21.21
C LEU A 4 9.46 1.06 -20.21
N GLY A 5 10.73 1.46 -20.35
CA GLY A 5 11.80 1.06 -19.43
C GLY A 5 11.49 1.46 -17.99
N LYS A 6 11.10 2.73 -17.77
CA LYS A 6 10.71 3.22 -16.44
C LYS A 6 9.46 2.53 -15.89
N PHE A 7 8.48 2.26 -16.76
CA PHE A 7 7.26 1.55 -16.38
C PHE A 7 7.57 0.12 -15.94
N MET A 8 8.33 -0.63 -16.73
CA MET A 8 8.71 -2.01 -16.42
C MET A 8 9.53 -2.10 -15.15
N GLU A 9 10.50 -1.20 -14.97
CA GLU A 9 11.33 -1.14 -13.75
C GLU A 9 10.50 -0.83 -12.49
N SER A 10 9.56 0.12 -12.60
CA SER A 10 8.66 0.45 -11.49
C SER A 10 7.68 -0.69 -11.20
N LEU A 11 7.18 -1.33 -12.24
CA LEU A 11 6.20 -2.39 -12.14
C LEU A 11 6.79 -3.70 -11.62
N SER A 12 7.98 -4.09 -12.09
CA SER A 12 8.71 -5.24 -11.56
C SER A 12 8.98 -5.04 -10.08
N ARG A 13 9.41 -3.82 -9.69
CA ARG A 13 9.63 -3.48 -8.29
C ARG A 13 8.37 -3.63 -7.43
N ILE A 14 7.24 -3.10 -7.87
CA ILE A 14 5.97 -3.20 -7.13
C ILE A 14 5.53 -4.67 -7.03
N LEU A 15 5.65 -5.43 -8.12
CA LEU A 15 5.29 -6.86 -8.11
C LEU A 15 6.22 -7.68 -7.21
N ASP A 16 7.52 -7.41 -7.21
CA ASP A 16 8.49 -8.12 -6.35
C ASP A 16 8.27 -7.81 -4.87
N GLU A 17 7.88 -6.58 -4.55
CA GLU A 17 7.51 -6.17 -3.19
C GLU A 17 6.15 -6.73 -2.76
N ALA A 18 5.17 -6.79 -3.67
CA ALA A 18 3.84 -7.31 -3.35
C ALA A 18 3.79 -8.85 -3.28
N TYR A 19 4.56 -9.54 -4.11
CA TYR A 19 4.64 -11.00 -4.12
C TYR A 19 5.81 -11.56 -3.33
N ALA A 20 6.53 -10.69 -2.64
CA ALA A 20 7.38 -11.01 -1.52
C ALA A 20 6.74 -12.09 -0.64
N SER A 21 7.26 -13.31 -0.66
CA SER A 21 6.94 -14.31 0.35
C SER A 21 8.09 -14.38 1.34
N SER A 22 7.76 -14.34 2.62
CA SER A 22 8.68 -14.77 3.67
C SER A 22 8.52 -16.27 3.88
N GLU A 23 9.64 -16.99 3.98
CA GLU A 23 9.63 -18.39 4.43
C GLU A 23 9.24 -18.52 5.91
N ARG A 24 9.23 -17.40 6.65
CA ARG A 24 8.90 -17.40 8.07
C ARG A 24 7.39 -17.39 8.27
N THR A 25 6.92 -18.41 8.97
CA THR A 25 5.52 -18.60 9.35
C THR A 25 5.25 -18.28 10.83
N THR A 26 6.29 -17.94 11.59
CA THR A 26 6.21 -17.63 13.02
C THR A 26 6.63 -16.18 13.28
N PRO A 27 5.81 -15.36 13.97
CA PRO A 27 4.44 -15.64 14.42
C PRO A 27 3.44 -15.83 13.26
N HIS A 28 2.28 -16.42 13.54
CA HIS A 28 1.24 -16.69 12.54
C HIS A 28 0.88 -15.39 11.76
N PRO A 29 1.14 -15.33 10.43
CA PRO A 29 1.12 -14.07 9.67
C PRO A 29 -0.23 -13.35 9.73
N GLY A 30 -1.33 -14.10 9.64
CA GLY A 30 -2.68 -13.52 9.68
C GLY A 30 -3.01 -12.88 11.03
N VAL A 31 -2.67 -13.54 12.13
CA VAL A 31 -2.96 -13.04 13.49
C VAL A 31 -2.07 -11.84 13.77
N PHE A 32 -0.78 -11.94 13.46
CA PHE A 32 0.17 -10.84 13.64
C PHE A 32 -0.21 -9.60 12.82
N PHE A 33 -0.66 -9.78 11.57
CA PHE A 33 -1.13 -8.67 10.75
C PHE A 33 -2.38 -8.02 11.35
N THR A 34 -3.38 -8.82 11.77
CA THR A 34 -4.60 -8.28 12.38
C THR A 34 -4.36 -7.55 13.70
N SER A 35 -3.48 -8.07 14.56
CA SER A 35 -3.11 -7.41 15.82
C SER A 35 -2.33 -6.13 15.57
N SER A 36 -1.41 -6.14 14.60
CA SER A 36 -0.66 -4.94 14.19
C SER A 36 -1.58 -3.88 13.60
N LEU A 37 -2.56 -4.28 12.79
CA LEU A 37 -3.56 -3.38 12.23
C LEU A 37 -4.46 -2.78 13.32
N ALA A 38 -4.93 -3.58 14.26
CA ALA A 38 -5.68 -3.08 15.42
C ALA A 38 -4.84 -2.09 16.24
N LEU A 39 -3.59 -2.41 16.54
CA LEU A 39 -2.68 -1.54 17.29
C LEU A 39 -2.42 -0.22 16.56
N THR A 40 -2.26 -0.25 15.24
CA THR A 40 -2.15 0.96 14.43
C THR A 40 -3.41 1.81 14.51
N PHE A 41 -4.62 1.26 14.41
CA PHE A 41 -5.84 2.05 14.55
C PHE A 41 -6.01 2.62 15.97
N ILE A 42 -5.77 1.81 17.00
CA ILE A 42 -5.90 2.26 18.40
C ILE A 42 -4.90 3.37 18.70
N SER A 43 -3.63 3.22 18.29
CA SER A 43 -2.62 4.28 18.45
C SER A 43 -2.98 5.50 17.60
N ALA A 44 -3.46 5.32 16.37
CA ALA A 44 -3.80 6.42 15.47
C ALA A 44 -4.99 7.24 15.97
N LEU A 45 -5.94 6.63 16.69
CA LEU A 45 -7.13 7.29 17.23
C LEU A 45 -6.89 7.85 18.64
N SER A 46 -5.96 7.27 19.39
CA SER A 46 -5.63 7.75 20.72
C SER A 46 -5.00 9.14 20.69
N ASN A 47 -5.40 9.99 21.63
CA ASN A 47 -4.75 11.28 21.88
C ASN A 47 -3.62 11.18 22.93
N THR A 48 -3.40 9.99 23.52
CA THR A 48 -2.33 9.78 24.49
C THR A 48 -1.02 9.41 23.80
N PRO A 49 0.08 10.16 24.04
CA PRO A 49 1.37 9.88 23.41
C PRO A 49 1.93 8.51 23.81
N SER A 50 1.59 8.01 25.00
CA SER A 50 1.99 6.68 25.49
C SER A 50 1.60 5.56 24.54
N MET A 51 0.43 5.64 23.89
CA MET A 51 -0.04 4.62 22.96
C MET A 51 0.75 4.61 21.65
N TRP A 52 1.22 5.78 21.19
CA TRP A 52 2.05 5.89 19.99
C TRP A 52 3.46 5.34 20.25
N PHE A 53 4.03 5.68 21.42
CA PHE A 53 5.32 5.12 21.83
C PHE A 53 5.25 3.61 22.08
N ALA A 54 4.15 3.10 22.65
CA ALA A 54 3.94 1.66 22.79
C ALA A 54 3.89 0.94 21.43
N ALA A 55 3.21 1.51 20.44
CA ALA A 55 3.19 1.00 19.07
C ALA A 55 4.61 1.01 18.45
N GLY A 56 5.35 2.10 18.63
CA GLY A 56 6.75 2.20 18.21
C GLY A 56 7.67 1.17 18.89
N LEU A 57 7.50 0.95 20.20
CA LEU A 57 8.28 -0.02 20.96
C LEU A 57 7.96 -1.45 20.53
N TYR A 58 6.68 -1.78 20.34
CA TYR A 58 6.24 -3.06 19.78
C TYR A 58 6.92 -3.32 18.43
N SER A 59 6.90 -2.33 17.55
CA SER A 59 7.58 -2.37 16.27
C SER A 59 9.10 -2.59 16.40
N ALA A 60 9.76 -1.88 17.30
CA ALA A 60 11.20 -2.02 17.53
C ALA A 60 11.58 -3.41 18.05
N MET A 61 10.76 -4.03 18.90
CA MET A 61 10.97 -5.39 19.40
C MET A 61 10.84 -6.45 18.29
N TRP A 62 9.88 -6.28 17.39
CA TRP A 62 9.63 -7.24 16.30
C TRP A 62 10.52 -7.05 15.08
N ALA A 63 11.04 -5.85 14.83
CA ALA A 63 11.93 -5.55 13.71
C ALA A 63 13.14 -6.51 13.56
N PRO A 64 13.94 -6.82 14.62
CA PRO A 64 15.07 -7.74 14.49
C PRO A 64 14.64 -9.18 14.23
N VAL A 65 13.49 -9.59 14.75
CA VAL A 65 12.94 -10.94 14.58
C VAL A 65 12.41 -11.12 13.16
N LEU A 66 11.65 -10.15 12.65
CA LEU A 66 10.97 -10.23 11.37
C LEU A 66 11.84 -9.81 10.17
N LYS A 67 12.91 -9.03 10.41
CA LYS A 67 13.85 -8.52 9.39
C LYS A 67 13.12 -7.91 8.19
N PRO A 68 12.41 -6.77 8.39
CA PRO A 68 11.65 -6.14 7.31
C PRO A 68 12.58 -5.74 6.14
N ARG A 69 12.05 -5.82 4.92
CA ARG A 69 12.81 -5.42 3.73
C ARG A 69 13.07 -3.92 3.76
N ALA A 70 14.33 -3.53 3.97
CA ALA A 70 14.72 -2.13 4.22
C ALA A 70 14.19 -1.14 3.16
N ARG A 71 14.23 -1.51 1.87
CA ARG A 71 13.74 -0.65 0.78
C ARG A 71 12.23 -0.40 0.85
N ALA A 72 11.44 -1.44 1.05
CA ALA A 72 9.98 -1.35 1.16
C ALA A 72 9.57 -0.63 2.45
N PHE A 73 10.29 -0.89 3.54
CA PHE A 73 10.14 -0.18 4.81
C PHE A 73 10.34 1.32 4.64
N LEU A 74 11.48 1.74 4.07
CA LEU A 74 11.78 3.16 3.82
C LEU A 74 10.76 3.82 2.89
N ALA A 75 10.32 3.12 1.83
CA ALA A 75 9.31 3.63 0.92
C ALA A 75 7.96 3.86 1.62
N ALA A 76 7.51 2.90 2.43
CA ALA A 76 6.26 3.01 3.18
C ALA A 76 6.34 4.13 4.22
N THR A 77 7.43 4.21 4.99
CA THR A 77 7.61 5.27 6.00
C THR A 77 7.75 6.65 5.37
N GLY A 78 8.42 6.74 4.22
CA GLY A 78 8.55 7.97 3.45
C GLY A 78 7.20 8.45 2.94
N LEU A 79 6.36 7.54 2.43
CA LEU A 79 5.00 7.87 1.99
C LEU A 79 4.14 8.37 3.16
N THR A 80 4.17 7.68 4.32
CA THR A 80 3.40 8.12 5.50
C THR A 80 3.84 9.49 5.99
N LEU A 81 5.14 9.80 5.94
CA LEU A 81 5.67 11.08 6.37
C LEU A 81 5.31 12.19 5.38
N LEU A 82 5.36 11.91 4.07
CA LEU A 82 4.93 12.84 3.03
C LEU A 82 3.44 13.18 3.16
N LEU A 83 2.60 12.17 3.40
CA LEU A 83 1.17 12.38 3.65
C LEU A 83 0.92 13.13 4.96
N GLY A 84 1.74 12.90 5.99
CA GLY A 84 1.69 13.63 7.25
C GLY A 84 2.14 15.09 7.16
N LEU A 85 3.04 15.42 6.24
CA LEU A 85 3.48 16.80 6.07
C LEU A 85 2.35 17.73 5.61
N VAL A 86 1.39 17.20 4.84
CA VAL A 86 0.24 17.98 4.33
C VAL A 86 -0.57 18.63 5.48
N PRO A 87 -1.04 17.91 6.51
CA PRO A 87 -1.68 18.50 7.68
C PRO A 87 -0.69 19.15 8.68
N ALA A 88 0.60 18.82 8.66
CA ALA A 88 1.58 19.44 9.54
C ALA A 88 1.88 20.92 9.20
N LEU A 89 1.81 21.27 7.91
CA LEU A 89 2.01 22.65 7.43
C LEU A 89 1.00 23.65 8.02
N PRO A 90 -0.32 23.39 8.00
CA PRO A 90 -1.31 24.19 8.69
C PRO A 90 -1.04 24.36 10.19
N ILE A 91 -0.60 23.30 10.88
CA ILE A 91 -0.28 23.34 12.33
C ILE A 91 0.87 24.32 12.61
N LEU A 92 1.86 24.39 11.72
CA LEU A 92 3.01 25.30 11.83
C LEU A 92 2.62 26.76 11.51
N LEU A 93 1.78 26.97 10.50
CA LEU A 93 1.49 28.31 9.96
C LEU A 93 0.33 29.04 10.65
N LEU A 94 -0.71 28.32 11.05
CA LEU A 94 -1.93 28.89 11.65
C LEU A 94 -1.93 28.80 13.18
N GLY A 95 -1.04 27.98 13.75
CA GLY A 95 -1.19 27.52 15.12
C GLY A 95 -2.45 26.66 15.27
N VAL A 96 -2.56 25.94 16.38
CA VAL A 96 -3.83 25.32 16.75
C VAL A 96 -4.75 26.46 17.17
N ASP A 97 -5.62 26.91 16.27
CA ASP A 97 -6.44 28.12 16.46
C ASP A 97 -7.09 28.17 17.85
N GLN A 98 -7.00 29.38 18.40
CA GLN A 98 -7.41 29.83 19.73
C GLN A 98 -8.93 29.67 19.99
N GLY A 99 -9.39 28.44 20.08
CA GLY A 99 -10.79 28.09 20.33
C GLY A 99 -10.98 27.33 21.63
N LYS A 100 -10.91 28.03 22.77
CA LYS A 100 -11.40 27.62 24.10
C LYS A 100 -10.63 26.50 24.85
N MET A 101 -9.67 26.89 25.69
CA MET A 101 -9.52 26.44 27.10
C MET A 101 -8.39 27.24 27.79
N PRO A 102 -8.49 27.53 29.11
CA PRO A 102 -7.67 28.53 29.81
C PRO A 102 -6.34 27.98 30.35
N ASN A 103 -5.77 26.95 29.74
CA ASN A 103 -4.45 26.42 30.13
C ASN A 103 -3.55 26.42 28.90
N ALA A 104 -2.48 27.21 28.99
CA ALA A 104 -1.45 27.45 27.98
C ALA A 104 -1.34 26.36 26.91
N SER A 105 -1.81 26.67 25.70
CA SER A 105 -1.56 25.83 24.52
C SER A 105 -0.05 25.59 24.39
N PRO A 106 0.42 24.34 24.21
CA PRO A 106 1.84 24.08 24.03
C PRO A 106 2.36 24.89 22.82
N PRO A 107 3.63 25.31 22.82
CA PRO A 107 4.20 26.04 21.69
C PRO A 107 4.01 25.22 20.41
N ALA A 108 3.71 25.89 19.29
CA ALA A 108 3.36 25.25 18.01
C ALA A 108 4.36 24.14 17.61
N VAL A 109 5.64 24.34 17.93
CA VAL A 109 6.72 23.36 17.73
C VAL A 109 6.45 22.03 18.44
N VAL A 110 5.99 22.05 19.70
CA VAL A 110 5.68 20.83 20.47
C VAL A 110 4.48 20.10 19.87
N SER A 111 3.44 20.84 19.44
CA SER A 111 2.28 20.23 18.78
C SER A 111 2.67 19.55 17.45
N LEU A 112 3.59 20.15 16.70
CA LEU A 112 4.13 19.57 15.47
C LEU A 112 4.96 18.32 15.75
N VAL A 113 5.85 18.35 16.75
CA VAL A 113 6.64 17.17 17.13
C VAL A 113 5.74 16.01 17.57
N LEU A 114 4.70 16.30 18.36
CA LEU A 114 3.70 15.30 18.76
C LEU A 114 2.91 14.75 17.57
N PHE A 115 2.54 15.62 16.63
CA PHE A 115 1.85 15.20 15.42
C PHE A 115 2.73 14.31 14.54
N VAL A 116 3.96 14.74 14.25
CA VAL A 116 4.91 13.96 13.44
C VAL A 116 5.23 12.63 14.10
N SER A 117 5.44 12.60 15.41
CA SER A 117 5.68 11.34 16.14
C SER A 117 4.47 10.40 16.09
N ARG A 118 3.23 10.90 16.20
CA ARG A 118 2.02 10.09 15.98
C ARG A 118 1.98 9.49 14.58
N VAL A 119 2.23 10.31 13.55
CA VAL A 119 2.20 9.87 12.14
C VAL A 119 3.27 8.83 11.84
N VAL A 120 4.45 8.94 12.45
CA VAL A 120 5.54 7.99 12.23
C VAL A 120 5.33 6.70 13.03
N LEU A 121 5.01 6.80 14.33
CA LEU A 121 5.02 5.64 15.22
C LEU A 121 3.73 4.80 15.14
N SER A 122 2.58 5.42 14.87
CA SER A 122 1.31 4.71 14.83
C SER A 122 1.18 3.66 13.70
N PRO A 123 1.57 3.94 12.45
CA PRO A 123 1.50 2.94 11.38
C PRO A 123 2.63 1.91 11.40
N MET A 124 3.69 2.11 12.19
CA MET A 124 4.85 1.22 12.23
C MET A 124 4.55 -0.26 12.42
N PRO A 125 3.61 -0.69 13.29
CA PRO A 125 3.28 -2.09 13.45
C PRO A 125 2.81 -2.72 12.13
N THR A 126 1.90 -2.05 11.41
CA THR A 126 1.42 -2.52 10.10
C THR A 126 2.51 -2.50 9.03
N ILE A 127 3.33 -1.45 8.99
CA ILE A 127 4.42 -1.35 8.01
C ILE A 127 5.40 -2.51 8.20
N ILE A 128 5.77 -2.83 9.44
CA ILE A 128 6.67 -3.96 9.73
C ILE A 128 6.01 -5.29 9.36
N ALA A 129 4.74 -5.49 9.69
CA ALA A 129 4.02 -6.71 9.32
C ALA A 129 4.00 -6.91 7.79
N VAL A 130 3.63 -5.89 7.02
CA VAL A 130 3.53 -5.96 5.55
C VAL A 130 4.90 -6.15 4.90
N THR A 131 5.93 -5.40 5.34
CA THR A 131 7.26 -5.42 4.72
C THR A 131 8.11 -6.63 5.11
N SER A 132 7.73 -7.35 6.16
CA SER A 132 8.41 -8.59 6.58
C SER A 132 7.78 -9.84 5.98
N PHE A 133 6.47 -10.00 6.10
CA PHE A 133 5.75 -11.20 5.62
C PHE A 133 5.44 -11.12 4.12
N GLY A 134 5.08 -9.93 3.65
CA GLY A 134 4.56 -9.69 2.29
C GLY A 134 3.11 -10.14 2.12
N TRP A 135 2.46 -9.66 1.05
CA TRP A 135 1.01 -9.83 0.89
C TRP A 135 0.59 -11.30 0.77
N THR A 136 1.36 -12.13 0.09
CA THR A 136 0.99 -13.53 -0.21
C THR A 136 0.85 -14.38 1.06
N THR A 137 1.81 -14.26 1.99
CA THR A 137 1.82 -14.99 3.26
C THR A 137 0.76 -14.44 4.23
N ILE A 138 0.57 -13.12 4.25
CA ILE A 138 -0.50 -12.47 5.03
C ILE A 138 -1.87 -12.93 4.51
N ALA A 139 -2.07 -12.96 3.20
CA ALA A 139 -3.29 -13.42 2.58
C ALA A 139 -3.58 -14.90 2.90
N GLN A 140 -2.57 -15.76 2.85
CA GLN A 140 -2.71 -17.16 3.27
C GLN A 140 -3.14 -17.25 4.74
N GLY A 141 -2.45 -16.56 5.65
CA GLY A 141 -2.81 -16.58 7.08
C GLY A 141 -4.17 -15.94 7.39
N LEU A 142 -4.62 -14.96 6.62
CA LEU A 142 -5.96 -14.38 6.74
C LEU A 142 -7.04 -15.29 6.15
N SER A 143 -6.71 -16.13 5.16
CA SER A 143 -7.69 -17.03 4.52
C SER A 143 -8.20 -18.11 5.49
N GLU A 144 -7.39 -18.47 6.49
CA GLU A 144 -7.77 -19.37 7.58
C GLU A 144 -8.82 -18.76 8.51
N LEU A 145 -8.93 -17.43 8.56
CA LEU A 145 -9.95 -16.73 9.33
C LEU A 145 -11.26 -16.68 8.54
N ARG A 146 -12.30 -17.33 9.06
CA ARG A 146 -13.62 -17.47 8.42
C ARG A 146 -14.26 -16.14 7.98
N LEU A 147 -14.02 -15.05 8.72
CA LEU A 147 -14.53 -13.71 8.40
C LEU A 147 -13.73 -13.01 7.28
N ALA A 148 -12.42 -13.26 7.19
CA ALA A 148 -11.54 -12.61 6.23
C ALA A 148 -11.44 -13.36 4.89
N GLY A 149 -11.73 -14.67 4.86
CA GLY A 149 -11.59 -15.51 3.66
C GLY A 149 -12.27 -14.96 2.40
N ARG A 150 -13.48 -14.37 2.50
CA ARG A 150 -14.16 -13.76 1.33
C ARG A 150 -13.43 -12.52 0.81
N PHE A 151 -12.93 -11.67 1.70
CA PHE A 151 -12.19 -10.46 1.34
C PHE A 151 -10.82 -10.81 0.75
N VAL A 152 -10.13 -11.76 1.36
CA VAL A 152 -8.84 -12.28 0.86
C VAL A 152 -8.99 -12.88 -0.52
N SER A 153 -10.05 -13.68 -0.77
CA SER A 153 -10.31 -14.25 -2.09
C SER A 153 -10.48 -13.17 -3.17
N ARG A 154 -11.24 -12.10 -2.87
CA ARG A 154 -11.40 -10.95 -3.79
C ARG A 154 -10.09 -10.20 -4.01
N ALA A 155 -9.32 -9.97 -2.96
CA ALA A 155 -8.04 -9.28 -3.05
C ALA A 155 -6.99 -10.10 -3.82
N ASN A 156 -6.95 -11.42 -3.62
CA ASN A 156 -6.10 -12.32 -4.39
C ASN A 156 -6.52 -12.37 -5.87
N PHE A 157 -7.82 -12.39 -6.15
CA PHE A 157 -8.32 -12.27 -7.52
C PHE A 157 -7.89 -10.93 -8.14
N PHE A 158 -8.00 -9.83 -7.42
CA PHE A 158 -7.52 -8.52 -7.89
C PHE A 158 -6.01 -8.55 -8.20
N MET A 159 -5.19 -9.08 -7.29
CA MET A 159 -3.74 -9.19 -7.46
C MET A 159 -3.32 -10.01 -8.68
N LEU A 160 -4.02 -11.13 -8.95
CA LEU A 160 -3.82 -11.94 -10.15
C LEU A 160 -4.13 -11.14 -11.42
N ASN A 161 -5.24 -10.40 -11.42
CA ASN A 161 -5.62 -9.55 -12.55
C ASN A 161 -4.64 -8.39 -12.76
N THR A 162 -4.07 -7.81 -11.70
CA THR A 162 -3.09 -6.73 -11.81
C THR A 162 -1.85 -7.17 -12.60
N ARG A 163 -1.37 -8.40 -12.43
CA ARG A 163 -0.25 -8.94 -13.24
C ARG A 163 -0.59 -9.03 -14.72
N PHE A 164 -1.81 -9.46 -15.04
CA PHE A 164 -2.28 -9.53 -16.41
C PHE A 164 -2.47 -8.14 -17.03
N ILE A 165 -3.09 -7.22 -16.29
CA ILE A 165 -3.27 -5.82 -16.73
C ILE A 165 -1.91 -5.18 -16.98
N ALA A 166 -0.95 -5.41 -16.10
CA ALA A 166 0.41 -4.89 -16.22
C ALA A 166 1.11 -5.33 -17.51
N SER A 167 1.04 -6.62 -17.86
CA SER A 167 1.67 -7.12 -19.08
C SER A 167 1.00 -6.56 -20.32
N VAL A 168 -0.34 -6.52 -20.36
CA VAL A 168 -1.11 -5.92 -21.45
C VAL A 168 -0.77 -4.44 -21.60
N PHE A 169 -0.70 -3.70 -20.49
CA PHE A 169 -0.31 -2.29 -20.48
C PHE A 169 1.11 -2.09 -21.05
N ALA A 170 2.07 -2.93 -20.67
CA ALA A 170 3.43 -2.90 -21.22
C ALA A 170 3.45 -3.13 -22.74
N TYR A 171 2.67 -4.10 -23.24
CA TYR A 171 2.57 -4.38 -24.69
C TYR A 171 2.01 -3.19 -25.48
N TYR A 172 0.91 -2.58 -25.02
CA TYR A 172 0.34 -1.40 -25.67
C TYR A 172 1.26 -0.18 -25.60
N LEU A 173 1.97 -0.01 -24.48
CA LEU A 173 2.95 1.06 -24.31
C LEU A 173 4.13 0.90 -25.26
N ALA A 174 4.68 -0.31 -25.38
CA ALA A 174 5.76 -0.64 -26.31
C ALA A 174 5.37 -0.37 -27.77
N GLY A 175 4.16 -0.81 -28.18
CA GLY A 175 3.66 -0.59 -29.53
C GLY A 175 3.39 0.89 -29.88
N ARG A 176 3.18 1.74 -28.88
CA ARG A 176 3.02 3.19 -29.09
C ARG A 176 4.34 3.93 -29.07
N GLU A 177 5.26 3.56 -28.19
CA GLU A 177 6.61 4.13 -28.16
C GLU A 177 7.39 3.81 -29.45
N SER A 178 7.15 2.66 -30.08
CA SER A 178 7.73 2.32 -31.39
C SER A 178 7.17 3.17 -32.55
N ARG A 179 5.98 3.74 -32.40
CA ARG A 179 5.31 4.56 -33.44
C ARG A 179 5.51 6.06 -33.24
N VAL A 180 5.62 6.52 -32.00
CA VAL A 180 5.71 7.94 -31.65
C VAL A 180 7.01 8.18 -30.90
N VAL A 181 7.95 8.91 -31.52
CA VAL A 181 9.17 9.37 -30.84
C VAL A 181 8.77 10.44 -29.81
N VAL A 182 8.64 10.04 -28.55
CA VAL A 182 8.22 10.94 -27.48
C VAL A 182 9.34 11.91 -27.15
N LYS A 183 9.23 13.16 -27.62
CA LYS A 183 10.21 14.24 -27.36
C LYS A 183 9.81 15.17 -26.20
N SER A 184 8.55 15.17 -25.75
CA SER A 184 8.07 16.08 -24.70
C SER A 184 7.21 15.39 -23.63
N ASN A 185 7.19 15.96 -22.42
CA ASN A 185 6.40 15.45 -21.28
C ASN A 185 4.88 15.53 -21.50
N SER A 186 4.38 16.49 -22.30
CA SER A 186 2.95 16.61 -22.60
C SER A 186 2.45 15.49 -23.51
N LEU A 187 3.31 14.99 -24.41
CA LEU A 187 3.02 13.83 -25.25
C LEU A 187 3.02 12.53 -24.43
N SER A 188 3.88 12.41 -23.42
CA SER A 188 3.92 11.25 -22.51
C SER A 188 2.59 11.02 -21.80
N TRP A 189 1.96 12.08 -21.27
CA TRP A 189 0.66 11.98 -20.59
C TRP A 189 -0.46 11.58 -21.53
N LYS A 190 -0.51 12.16 -22.74
CA LYS A 190 -1.49 11.76 -23.76
C LYS A 190 -1.32 10.30 -24.14
N LEU A 191 -0.08 9.85 -24.31
CA LEU A 191 0.22 8.46 -24.67
C LEU A 191 -0.25 7.51 -23.56
N LEU A 192 0.03 7.83 -22.29
CA LEU A 192 -0.44 7.07 -21.12
C LEU A 192 -1.98 7.03 -21.02
N ALA A 193 -2.66 8.15 -21.27
CA ALA A 193 -4.12 8.21 -21.22
C ALA A 193 -4.75 7.33 -22.30
N VAL A 194 -4.22 7.36 -23.52
CA VAL A 194 -4.74 6.53 -24.61
C VAL A 194 -4.40 5.05 -24.40
N THR A 195 -3.21 4.70 -23.90
CA THR A 195 -2.92 3.30 -23.51
C THR A 195 -3.89 2.81 -22.44
N LEU A 196 -4.23 3.65 -21.47
CA LEU A 196 -5.16 3.28 -20.41
C LEU A 196 -6.56 3.01 -20.98
N ALA A 197 -7.04 3.83 -21.91
CA ALA A 197 -8.32 3.63 -22.58
C ALA A 197 -8.36 2.31 -23.36
N ASP A 198 -7.31 1.99 -24.12
CA ASP A 198 -7.22 0.72 -24.86
C ASP A 198 -7.19 -0.49 -23.93
N VAL A 199 -6.46 -0.39 -22.81
CA VAL A 199 -6.37 -1.46 -21.81
C VAL A 199 -7.71 -1.67 -21.14
N ILE A 200 -8.46 -0.61 -20.82
CA ILE A 200 -9.82 -0.72 -20.28
C ILE A 200 -10.73 -1.43 -21.29
N ALA A 201 -10.69 -1.04 -22.57
CA ALA A 201 -11.47 -1.69 -23.62
C ALA A 201 -11.12 -3.18 -23.72
N LYS A 202 -9.83 -3.53 -23.74
CA LYS A 202 -9.39 -4.94 -23.78
C LYS A 202 -9.82 -5.72 -22.54
N PHE A 203 -9.80 -5.10 -21.36
CA PHE A 203 -10.18 -5.77 -20.12
C PHE A 203 -11.68 -6.06 -20.04
N THR A 204 -12.53 -5.22 -20.66
CA THR A 204 -13.97 -5.52 -20.78
C THR A 204 -14.25 -6.76 -21.64
N GLU A 205 -13.45 -7.00 -22.68
CA GLU A 205 -13.52 -8.23 -23.47
C GLU A 205 -13.04 -9.45 -22.66
N VAL A 206 -11.85 -9.34 -22.05
CA VAL A 206 -11.25 -10.44 -21.26
C VAL A 206 -12.12 -10.83 -20.07
N SER A 207 -12.71 -9.86 -19.37
CA SER A 207 -13.60 -10.15 -18.24
C SER A 207 -14.84 -10.94 -18.65
N ARG A 208 -15.42 -10.67 -19.83
CA ARG A 208 -16.54 -11.47 -20.36
C ARG A 208 -16.12 -12.90 -20.65
N ASP A 209 -14.93 -13.10 -21.21
CA ASP A 209 -14.40 -14.44 -21.50
C ASP A 209 -14.09 -15.21 -20.21
N ILE A 210 -13.56 -14.54 -19.19
CA ILE A 210 -13.33 -15.14 -17.86
C ILE A 210 -14.65 -15.58 -17.24
N VAL A 211 -15.71 -14.76 -17.32
CA VAL A 211 -17.04 -15.13 -16.80
C VAL A 211 -17.58 -16.36 -17.52
N LYS A 212 -17.54 -16.38 -18.86
CA LYS A 212 -17.95 -17.55 -19.66
C LYS A 212 -17.16 -18.81 -19.30
N ALA A 213 -15.85 -18.67 -19.09
CA ALA A 213 -14.98 -19.78 -18.68
C ALA A 213 -15.26 -20.23 -17.23
N TYR A 214 -15.72 -19.33 -16.36
CA TYR A 214 -16.09 -19.65 -14.99
C TYR A 214 -17.43 -20.39 -14.93
N GLU A 215 -18.39 -19.95 -15.74
CA GLU A 215 -19.69 -20.59 -15.92
C GLU A 215 -19.55 -22.00 -16.53
N SER A 216 -18.70 -22.16 -17.55
CA SER A 216 -18.46 -23.47 -18.17
C SER A 216 -17.78 -24.49 -17.25
N ARG A 217 -17.10 -24.03 -16.19
CA ARG A 217 -16.46 -24.88 -15.18
C ARG A 217 -17.36 -25.21 -13.99
N CYS A 218 -18.64 -24.79 -13.99
CA CYS A 218 -19.63 -25.10 -12.95
C CYS A 218 -19.20 -24.77 -11.49
N ILE A 219 -18.39 -23.73 -11.29
CA ILE A 219 -17.80 -23.44 -9.96
C ILE A 219 -18.85 -22.94 -8.94
N ARG A 220 -20.04 -22.50 -9.38
CA ARG A 220 -21.10 -21.92 -8.53
C ARG A 220 -22.48 -22.56 -8.64
N GLY A 221 -22.58 -23.78 -9.17
CA GLY A 221 -23.85 -24.47 -9.31
C GLY A 221 -23.96 -25.13 -10.68
N CYS A 222 -23.43 -26.34 -10.75
CA CYS A 222 -24.25 -27.47 -11.14
C CYS A 222 -24.96 -27.92 -9.84
#